data_AF-A0A2S3QNW5-F1
#
_entry.id   AF-A0A2S3QNW5-F1
#
_cell.length_a   1.000
_cell.length_b   1.000
_cell.length_c   1.000
_cell.angle_alpha   90.00
_cell.angle_beta   90.00
_cell.angle_gamma   90.00
#
_symmetry.space_group_name_H-M   'P 1'
#
loop_
_entity.id
_entity.type
_entity.pdbx_description
1 polymer ?
#
loop_
_entity_poly.entity_id
_entity_poly.type
_entity_poly.pdbx_seq_one_letter_code
_entity_poly.pdbx_strand_id
1 'polypeptide(L)'
;MKFILVALMTLSASASIINSTFEARHNDKIVDAIINECNVMKDLTLVATKKEKVVVDQGIVDYKFVSTFTGKQRYDQNMFDHYEITVESWLFDGYDHNTKEANWYYVDSVECEMTAEMQ
;
A
#
# COMPACT_ATOMS: atom_id res chain seq x y z
N MET A 1 -19.06 -42.31 -13.90
CA MET A 1 -18.31 -41.86 -12.70
C MET A 1 -18.18 -40.35 -12.79
N LYS A 2 -18.95 -39.59 -12.02
CA LYS A 2 -18.86 -38.12 -11.97
C LYS A 2 -17.67 -37.75 -11.09
N PHE A 3 -16.59 -37.24 -11.67
CA PHE A 3 -15.57 -36.52 -10.91
C PHE A 3 -15.94 -35.03 -10.92
N ILE A 4 -16.28 -34.56 -9.73
CA ILE A 4 -16.59 -33.15 -9.44
C ILE A 4 -15.28 -32.37 -9.58
N LEU A 5 -15.21 -31.47 -10.57
CA LEU A 5 -14.16 -30.45 -10.63
C LEU A 5 -14.34 -29.53 -9.41
N VAL A 6 -13.47 -29.67 -8.41
CA VAL A 6 -13.34 -28.69 -7.34
C VAL A 6 -12.62 -27.48 -7.93
N ALA A 7 -13.37 -26.42 -8.21
CA ALA A 7 -12.80 -25.12 -8.54
C ALA A 7 -12.03 -24.63 -7.31
N LEU A 8 -10.70 -24.65 -7.39
CA LEU A 8 -9.81 -24.10 -6.38
C LEU A 8 -10.06 -22.59 -6.35
N MET A 9 -10.81 -22.10 -5.35
CA MET A 9 -10.95 -20.67 -5.11
C MET A 9 -9.57 -20.14 -4.75
N THR A 10 -8.91 -19.48 -5.70
CA THR A 10 -7.69 -18.73 -5.46
C THR A 10 -8.06 -17.54 -4.59
N LEU A 11 -7.99 -17.72 -3.27
CA LEU A 11 -7.97 -16.62 -2.32
C LEU A 11 -6.66 -15.87 -2.59
N SER A 12 -6.75 -14.76 -3.32
CA SER A 12 -5.65 -13.82 -3.48
C SER A 12 -5.28 -13.34 -2.08
N ALA A 13 -4.17 -13.82 -1.53
CA ALA A 13 -3.63 -13.25 -0.31
C ALA A 13 -3.13 -11.85 -0.65
N SER A 14 -3.93 -10.81 -0.40
CA SER A 14 -3.46 -9.43 -0.47
C SER A 14 -2.30 -9.32 0.52
N ALA A 15 -1.12 -8.91 0.03
CA ALA A 15 0.04 -8.69 0.89
C ALA A 15 -0.33 -7.58 1.89
N SER A 16 -0.55 -7.93 3.15
CA SER A 16 -0.98 -6.97 4.16
C SER A 16 0.21 -6.17 4.68
N ILE A 17 0.07 -4.85 4.73
CA ILE A 17 1.03 -3.99 5.44
C ILE A 17 0.89 -4.22 6.94
N ILE A 18 1.98 -4.62 7.59
CA ILE A 18 2.04 -4.84 9.04
C ILE A 18 1.82 -3.49 9.74
N ASN A 19 1.00 -3.48 10.80
CA ASN A 19 0.63 -2.30 11.59
C ASN A 19 -0.10 -1.18 10.83
N SER A 20 -0.61 -1.42 9.62
CA SER A 20 -1.41 -0.42 8.91
C SER A 20 -2.82 -0.29 9.50
N THR A 21 -3.25 0.95 9.72
CA THR A 21 -4.65 1.30 10.07
C THR A 21 -5.43 1.84 8.87
N PHE A 22 -4.87 1.77 7.65
CA PHE A 22 -5.56 2.24 6.46
C PHE A 22 -6.70 1.30 6.06
N GLU A 23 -7.64 1.84 5.29
CA GLU A 23 -8.67 1.05 4.62
C GLU A 23 -8.02 0.07 3.63
N ALA A 24 -8.66 -1.07 3.38
CA ALA A 24 -8.11 -2.14 2.54
C ALA A 24 -7.76 -1.65 1.13
N ARG A 25 -8.64 -0.88 0.47
CA ARG A 25 -8.36 -0.35 -0.88
C ARG A 25 -7.17 0.61 -0.89
N HIS A 26 -6.96 1.36 0.20
CA HIS A 26 -5.80 2.25 0.31
C HIS A 26 -4.52 1.44 0.48
N ASN A 27 -4.53 0.42 1.34
CA ASN A 27 -3.42 -0.52 1.47
C ASN A 27 -3.07 -1.17 0.14
N ASP A 28 -4.06 -1.66 -0.61
CA ASP A 28 -3.85 -2.30 -1.90
C ASP A 28 -3.16 -1.32 -2.89
N LYS A 29 -3.61 -0.07 -2.95
CA LYS A 29 -2.97 0.96 -3.80
C LYS A 29 -1.54 1.27 -3.38
N ILE A 30 -1.27 1.33 -2.09
CA ILE A 30 0.10 1.55 -1.57
C ILE A 30 1.00 0.36 -1.92
N VAL A 31 0.53 -0.87 -1.70
CA VAL A 31 1.29 -2.09 -1.99
C VAL A 31 1.58 -2.19 -3.48
N ASP A 32 0.58 -1.97 -4.34
CA ASP A 32 0.77 -1.96 -5.80
C ASP A 32 1.81 -0.91 -6.22
N ALA A 33 1.74 0.30 -5.66
CA ALA A 33 2.69 1.37 -5.98
C ALA A 33 4.11 1.04 -5.51
N ILE A 34 4.28 0.49 -4.30
CA ILE A 34 5.59 0.05 -3.78
C ILE A 34 6.15 -1.09 -4.63
N ILE A 35 5.34 -2.06 -5.05
CA ILE A 35 5.81 -3.15 -5.92
C ILE A 35 6.27 -2.59 -7.27
N ASN A 36 5.53 -1.64 -7.84
CA ASN A 36 5.86 -1.06 -9.14
C ASN A 36 7.13 -0.21 -9.11
N GLU A 37 7.33 0.58 -8.05
CA GLU A 37 8.49 1.48 -7.94
C GLU A 37 9.72 0.79 -7.36
N CYS A 38 9.52 -0.08 -6.36
CA CYS A 38 10.60 -0.59 -5.52
C CYS A 38 10.74 -2.10 -5.57
N ASN A 39 9.90 -2.83 -6.31
CA ASN A 39 9.80 -4.29 -6.33
C ASN A 39 9.19 -4.88 -5.04
N VAL A 40 8.92 -6.19 -5.06
CA VAL A 40 8.21 -6.90 -3.99
C VAL A 40 8.98 -6.86 -2.68
N MET A 41 8.36 -6.28 -1.66
CA MET A 41 8.90 -6.19 -0.30
C MET A 41 8.43 -7.36 0.56
N LYS A 42 9.33 -7.86 1.43
CA LYS A 42 8.97 -8.71 2.56
C LYS A 42 8.84 -7.89 3.83
N ASP A 43 7.98 -8.34 4.72
CA ASP A 43 7.74 -7.74 6.05
C ASP A 43 7.46 -6.23 5.99
N LEU A 44 6.73 -5.80 4.96
CA LEU A 44 6.37 -4.40 4.77
C LEU A 44 5.55 -3.90 5.97
N THR A 45 6.12 -2.98 6.74
CA THR A 45 5.59 -2.51 8.02
C THR A 45 5.42 -1.00 7.99
N LEU A 46 4.24 -0.51 8.35
CA LEU A 46 4.00 0.93 8.53
C LEU A 46 4.69 1.38 9.82
N VAL A 47 5.60 2.34 9.71
CA VAL A 47 6.35 2.91 10.85
C VAL A 47 5.73 4.21 11.31
N ALA A 48 5.38 5.08 10.37
CA ALA A 48 4.81 6.39 10.66
C ALA A 48 3.85 6.83 9.57
N THR A 49 2.83 7.61 9.93
CA THR A 49 1.98 8.28 8.96
C THR A 49 1.56 9.64 9.47
N LYS A 50 1.59 10.64 8.59
CA LYS A 50 1.02 11.96 8.80
C LYS A 50 -0.17 12.13 7.88
N LYS A 51 -1.35 12.36 8.46
CA LYS A 51 -2.59 12.67 7.74
C LYS A 51 -2.87 14.17 7.80
N GLU A 52 -3.02 14.81 6.66
CA GLU A 52 -3.31 16.23 6.51
C GLU A 52 -4.65 16.43 5.81
N LYS A 53 -5.51 17.29 6.37
CA LYS A 53 -6.81 17.64 5.80
C LYS A 53 -6.63 18.77 4.79
N VAL A 54 -7.08 18.57 3.56
CA VAL A 54 -7.07 19.58 2.50
C VAL A 54 -8.50 19.93 2.13
N VAL A 55 -8.90 21.18 2.37
CA VAL A 55 -10.24 21.67 2.00
C VAL A 55 -10.15 22.22 0.58
N VAL A 56 -10.83 21.57 -0.37
CA VAL A 56 -10.81 21.96 -1.78
C VAL A 56 -11.86 23.03 -2.06
N ASP A 57 -13.10 22.78 -1.60
CA ASP A 57 -14.24 23.70 -1.71
C ASP A 57 -15.23 23.44 -0.56
N GLN A 58 -16.35 24.16 -0.52
CA GLN A 58 -17.41 24.01 0.46
C GLN A 58 -18.05 22.61 0.40
N GLY A 59 -17.56 21.73 1.27
CA GLY A 59 -18.07 20.37 1.43
C GLY A 59 -17.20 19.28 0.82
N ILE A 60 -16.13 19.62 0.08
CA ILE A 60 -15.16 18.66 -0.46
C ILE A 60 -13.88 18.71 0.37
N VAL A 61 -13.55 17.60 1.00
CA VAL A 61 -12.38 17.47 1.87
C VAL A 61 -11.56 16.26 1.47
N ASP A 62 -10.37 16.53 0.93
CA ASP A 62 -9.39 15.50 0.66
C ASP A 62 -8.46 15.30 1.86
N TYR A 63 -7.76 14.18 1.88
CA TYR A 63 -6.69 13.93 2.85
C TYR A 63 -5.41 13.50 2.16
N LYS A 64 -4.31 14.20 2.45
CA LYS A 64 -2.96 13.77 2.09
C LYS A 64 -2.40 12.90 3.21
N PHE A 65 -1.75 11.82 2.84
CA PHE A 65 -1.02 10.92 3.74
C PHE A 65 0.44 10.89 3.30
N VAL A 66 1.34 11.20 4.22
CA VAL A 66 2.78 10.95 4.05
C VAL A 66 3.15 9.83 5.01
N SER A 67 3.50 8.68 4.47
CA SER A 67 3.67 7.45 5.25
C SER A 67 5.04 6.86 5.04
N THR A 68 5.70 6.46 6.13
CA THR A 68 7.00 5.81 6.11
C THR A 68 6.81 4.34 6.47
N PHE A 69 7.36 3.47 5.64
CA PHE A 69 7.36 2.02 5.82
C PHE A 69 8.78 1.50 5.89
N THR A 70 8.94 0.34 6.51
CA THR A 70 10.14 -0.47 6.38
C THR A 70 9.81 -1.76 5.66
N GLY A 71 10.68 -2.20 4.76
CA GLY A 71 10.58 -3.48 4.09
C GLY A 71 11.95 -4.10 3.89
N LYS A 72 11.98 -5.36 3.49
CA LYS A 72 13.25 -6.03 3.12
C LYS A 72 13.13 -6.79 1.82
N GLN A 73 14.21 -6.80 1.05
CA GLN A 73 14.32 -7.57 -0.18
C GLN A 73 15.43 -8.60 -0.05
N ARG A 74 15.26 -9.75 -0.70
CA ARG A 74 16.27 -10.80 -0.67
C ARG A 74 17.30 -10.52 -1.76
N TYR A 75 18.55 -10.27 -1.35
CA TYR A 75 19.67 -10.08 -2.26
C TYR A 75 20.35 -11.42 -2.60
N ASP A 76 20.67 -12.24 -1.59
CA ASP A 76 21.35 -13.54 -1.74
C ASP A 76 20.80 -14.57 -0.72
N GLN A 77 21.37 -15.78 -0.67
CA GLN A 77 21.11 -16.78 0.35
C GLN A 77 21.48 -16.23 1.73
N ASN A 78 20.46 -15.91 2.52
CA ASN A 78 20.52 -15.42 3.90
C ASN A 78 20.92 -13.96 4.09
N MET A 79 21.00 -13.15 3.02
CA MET A 79 21.19 -11.70 3.11
C MET A 79 19.96 -10.94 2.63
N PHE A 80 19.54 -9.94 3.41
CA PHE A 80 18.41 -9.08 3.11
C PHE A 80 18.86 -7.63 3.07
N ASP A 81 18.52 -6.93 1.99
CA ASP A 81 18.63 -5.48 1.94
C ASP A 81 17.42 -4.88 2.64
N HIS A 82 17.65 -3.95 3.56
CA HIS A 82 16.61 -3.23 4.28
C HIS A 82 16.31 -1.92 3.57
N TYR A 83 15.04 -1.55 3.55
CA TYR A 83 14.57 -0.34 2.88
C TYR A 83 13.70 0.47 3.84
N GLU A 84 13.93 1.77 3.84
CA GLU A 84 12.94 2.76 4.25
C GLU A 84 12.21 3.26 3.01
N ILE A 85 10.89 3.31 3.09
CA ILE A 85 10.02 3.61 1.94
C ILE A 85 9.08 4.74 2.36
N THR A 86 9.14 5.86 1.66
CA THR A 86 8.21 6.97 1.88
C THR A 86 7.17 6.99 0.76
N VAL A 87 5.90 7.01 1.13
CA VAL A 87 4.78 7.07 0.18
C VAL A 87 3.93 8.28 0.48
N GLU A 88 3.75 9.13 -0.54
CA GLU A 88 2.72 10.16 -0.53
C GLU A 88 1.47 9.64 -1.24
N SER A 89 0.33 9.72 -0.57
CA SER A 89 -0.95 9.27 -1.13
C SER A 89 -2.10 10.17 -0.72
N TRP A 90 -3.19 10.07 -1.45
CA TRP A 90 -4.36 10.91 -1.33
C TRP A 90 -5.62 10.06 -1.17
N LEU A 91 -6.52 10.55 -0.33
CA LEU A 91 -7.92 10.17 -0.26
C LEU A 91 -8.73 11.34 -0.79
N PHE A 92 -9.34 11.16 -1.96
CA PHE A 92 -10.23 12.13 -2.57
C PHE A 92 -11.67 11.87 -2.15
N ASP A 93 -12.34 12.94 -1.72
CA ASP A 93 -13.78 12.90 -1.41
C ASP A 93 -14.58 12.95 -2.72
N GLY A 94 -15.04 11.78 -3.14
CA GLY A 94 -15.70 11.59 -4.43
C GLY A 94 -16.61 10.37 -4.45
N TYR A 95 -17.49 10.29 -5.44
CA TYR A 95 -18.37 9.15 -5.63
C TYR A 95 -18.44 8.77 -7.12
N ASP A 96 -18.05 7.54 -7.44
CA ASP A 96 -18.16 7.03 -8.80
C ASP A 96 -19.55 6.40 -9.01
N HIS A 97 -20.36 7.04 -9.85
CA HIS A 97 -21.71 6.58 -10.15
C HIS A 97 -21.77 5.26 -10.93
N ASN A 98 -20.69 4.84 -11.60
CA ASN A 98 -20.63 3.59 -12.35
C ASN A 98 -20.34 2.42 -11.41
N THR A 99 -19.26 2.52 -10.62
CA THR A 99 -18.85 1.47 -9.67
C THR A 99 -19.63 1.51 -8.36
N LYS A 100 -20.34 2.61 -8.08
CA LYS A 100 -21.03 2.89 -6.81
C LYS A 100 -20.08 2.99 -5.61
N GLU A 101 -18.79 3.19 -5.87
CA GLU A 101 -17.78 3.33 -4.85
C GLU A 101 -17.65 4.79 -4.39
N ALA A 102 -17.68 4.97 -3.08
CA ALA A 102 -17.32 6.23 -2.45
C ALA A 102 -15.81 6.27 -2.19
N ASN A 103 -15.25 7.47 -2.27
CA ASN A 103 -13.85 7.81 -2.06
C ASN A 103 -12.88 7.13 -3.02
N TRP A 104 -11.86 7.87 -3.46
CA TRP A 104 -10.83 7.34 -4.35
C TRP A 104 -9.45 7.52 -3.72
N TYR A 105 -8.64 6.46 -3.78
CA TYR A 105 -7.26 6.49 -3.32
C TYR A 105 -6.30 6.61 -4.50
N TYR A 106 -5.30 7.45 -4.33
CA TYR A 106 -4.25 7.69 -5.30
C TYR A 106 -2.91 7.73 -4.60
N VAL A 107 -1.89 7.11 -5.19
CA VAL A 107 -0.50 7.24 -4.72
C VAL A 107 0.19 8.23 -5.65
N ASP A 108 0.70 9.31 -5.07
CA ASP A 108 1.32 10.43 -5.79
C ASP A 108 2.81 10.15 -6.02
N SER A 109 3.50 9.65 -4.99
CA SER A 109 4.91 9.28 -5.07
C SER A 109 5.27 8.12 -4.16
N VAL A 110 6.31 7.40 -4.54
CA VAL A 110 6.99 6.39 -3.74
C VAL A 110 8.48 6.66 -3.85
N GLU A 111 9.16 6.75 -2.71
CA GLU A 111 10.61 6.89 -2.61
C GLU A 111 11.16 5.72 -1.80
N CYS A 112 12.20 5.07 -2.29
CA CYS A 112 12.79 3.89 -1.67
C CYS A 112 14.28 4.07 -1.46
N GLU A 113 14.67 4.03 -0.19
CA GLU A 113 16.05 4.22 0.22
C GLU A 113 16.53 2.95 0.93
N MET A 114 17.60 2.35 0.38
CA MET A 114 18.26 1.24 1.05
C MET A 114 18.94 1.76 2.31
N THR A 115 18.58 1.20 3.46
CA THR A 115 19.20 1.54 4.74
C THR A 115 20.36 0.58 5.00
N ALA A 116 21.54 1.13 5.32
CA ALA A 116 22.67 0.31 5.75
C ALA A 116 22.26 -0.44 7.03
N GLU A 117 22.57 -1.73 7.11
CA GLU A 117 22.16 -2.63 8.19
C GLU A 117 22.19 -1.95 9.57
N MET A 118 21.03 -1.90 10.23
CA MET A 118 21.00 -1.88 11.69
C MET A 118 21.53 -3.25 12.16
N GLN A 119 22.85 -3.32 12.38
CA GLN A 119 23.50 -4.43 13.07
C GLN A 119 22.94 -4.63 14.48
#